data_AF-A0A4Q2Z4R1-F1
#
_entry.id   AF-A0A4Q2Z4R1-F1
#
_cell.length_a   1.000
_cell.length_b   1.000
_cell.length_c   1.000
_cell.angle_alpha   90.00
_cell.angle_beta   90.00
_cell.angle_gamma   90.00
#
_symmetry.space_group_name_H-M   'P 1'
#
loop_
_entity.id
_entity.type
_entity.pdbx_description
1 polymer ?
#
loop_
_entity_poly.entity_id
_entity_poly.type
_entity_poly.pdbx_seq_one_letter_code
_entity_poly.pdbx_strand_id
1 'polypeptide(L)'
;MPESREQLIETAVRPLAYNAELKLAAAELLDKTLPESPDGAEETVRRWNTVDDRKSRLHWRTGLIVLTLLMAGMLIAQGCAHLFQQRNAFSTLTGRSLLVPSIPLPSPAREGLTPEQMLIFHVDSGEESKLGSATELLALHPDNPVYFAKFVEAHRSAKGTFPADMLEKAERIDPGNSWYLYLAATEAVDASVEKKPQTAAARAAKAPPEWDIRNRAKLDKAMDLLHRARTLPFCEDRKSAMVKQQIPLLAQDTNTRRISAYGYLAGMTAGDIIRLRKISEAIAAKATLLATDGDAEGLRELAADTDAMILKMLNGEPSTLIAGLIYKANIGITSLALANAADQLGMTSEATRYRKIRAASERIRDTSKRKPLVVDGLELKMKGSFVAAATIPSVYRQVEDPPEILDKDLEPGRMIDHELLSMVCAIAFFFLLGIFLTLAWAYRF
;
A
#
# COMPACT_ATOMS: atom_id res chain seq x y z
N MET A 1 -25.29 -24.32 74.14
CA MET A 1 -24.12 -23.50 74.52
C MET A 1 -22.75 -24.19 74.41
N PRO A 2 -22.58 -25.47 74.01
CA PRO A 2 -21.27 -25.98 73.57
C PRO A 2 -20.78 -25.42 72.22
N GLU A 3 -21.72 -25.03 71.33
CA GLU A 3 -21.41 -24.57 69.97
C GLU A 3 -20.56 -23.29 69.90
N SER A 4 -20.64 -22.39 70.88
CA SER A 4 -19.94 -21.09 70.81
C SER A 4 -18.43 -21.21 71.05
N ARG A 5 -18.00 -22.16 71.90
CA ARG A 5 -16.58 -22.46 72.17
C ARG A 5 -15.94 -23.19 71.00
N GLU A 6 -16.62 -24.19 70.44
CA GLU A 6 -16.13 -24.92 69.27
C GLU A 6 -16.00 -24.00 68.04
N GLN A 7 -17.00 -23.15 67.76
CA GLN A 7 -16.95 -22.17 66.67
C GLN A 7 -15.82 -21.14 66.86
N LEU A 8 -15.54 -20.73 68.10
CA LEU A 8 -14.44 -19.81 68.41
C LEU A 8 -13.08 -20.44 68.10
N ILE A 9 -12.85 -21.68 68.55
CA ILE A 9 -11.62 -22.43 68.29
C ILE A 9 -11.45 -22.64 66.78
N GLU A 10 -12.49 -23.11 66.09
CA GLU A 10 -12.46 -23.35 64.64
C GLU A 10 -12.12 -22.07 63.86
N THR A 11 -12.71 -20.94 64.25
CA THR A 11 -12.45 -19.65 63.61
C THR A 11 -11.04 -19.12 63.91
N ALA A 12 -10.53 -19.31 65.14
CA ALA A 12 -9.20 -18.88 65.56
C ALA A 12 -8.06 -19.61 64.82
N VAL A 13 -8.24 -20.91 64.56
CA VAL A 13 -7.22 -21.72 63.87
C VAL A 13 -7.37 -21.71 62.35
N ARG A 14 -8.44 -21.11 61.81
CA ARG A 14 -8.70 -21.00 60.36
C ARG A 14 -7.52 -20.42 59.56
N PRO A 15 -6.78 -19.38 60.02
CA PRO A 15 -5.60 -18.88 59.30
C PRO A 15 -4.49 -19.92 59.10
N LEU A 16 -4.45 -20.97 59.92
CA LEU A 16 -3.47 -22.06 59.83
C LEU A 16 -3.91 -23.18 58.88
N ALA A 17 -4.96 -22.98 58.07
CA ALA A 17 -5.49 -24.01 57.15
C ALA A 17 -4.46 -24.60 56.18
N TYR A 18 -3.35 -23.89 55.91
CA TYR A 18 -2.27 -24.36 55.04
C TYR A 18 -1.28 -25.32 55.73
N ASN A 19 -1.36 -25.51 57.05
CA ASN A 19 -0.52 -26.45 57.81
C ASN A 19 -1.39 -27.22 58.82
N ALA A 20 -1.74 -28.47 58.46
CA ALA A 20 -2.65 -29.30 59.24
C ALA A 20 -2.12 -29.61 60.66
N GLU A 21 -0.81 -29.81 60.82
CA GLU A 21 -0.19 -30.12 62.11
C GLU A 21 -0.23 -28.92 63.06
N LEU A 22 0.12 -27.72 62.56
CA LEU A 22 0.03 -26.48 63.35
C LEU A 22 -1.43 -26.14 63.67
N LYS A 23 -2.36 -26.36 62.73
CA LYS A 23 -3.79 -26.15 62.96
C LYS A 23 -4.32 -27.06 64.07
N LEU A 24 -3.95 -28.34 64.06
CA LEU A 24 -4.35 -29.31 65.07
C LEU A 24 -3.74 -28.97 66.44
N ALA A 25 -2.43 -28.71 66.50
CA ALA A 25 -1.75 -28.36 67.74
C ALA A 25 -2.30 -27.07 68.36
N ALA A 26 -2.61 -26.05 67.55
CA ALA A 26 -3.24 -24.82 68.01
C ALA A 26 -4.68 -25.04 68.47
N ALA A 27 -5.45 -25.92 67.80
CA ALA A 27 -6.81 -26.25 68.21
C ALA A 27 -6.84 -26.98 69.56
N GLU A 28 -5.95 -27.97 69.75
CA GLU A 28 -5.81 -28.69 71.03
C GLU A 28 -5.35 -27.79 72.18
N LEU A 29 -4.43 -26.84 71.89
CA LEU A 29 -3.99 -25.86 72.88
C LEU A 29 -5.14 -24.93 73.29
N LEU A 30 -5.92 -24.43 72.33
CA LEU A 30 -7.07 -23.56 72.59
C LEU A 30 -8.20 -24.28 73.32
N ASP A 31 -8.45 -25.55 73.00
CA ASP A 31 -9.40 -26.38 73.72
C ASP A 31 -8.97 -26.56 75.20
N LYS A 32 -7.69 -26.79 75.48
CA LYS A 32 -7.21 -26.93 76.86
C LYS A 32 -7.19 -25.62 77.66
N THR A 33 -7.19 -24.46 77.01
CA THR A 33 -6.95 -23.15 77.66
C THR A 33 -8.19 -22.26 77.76
N LEU A 34 -9.19 -22.45 76.89
CA LEU A 34 -10.43 -21.67 76.92
C LEU A 34 -11.44 -22.27 77.91
N PRO A 35 -12.09 -21.45 78.76
CA PRO A 35 -13.16 -21.91 79.65
C PRO A 35 -14.37 -22.44 78.87
N GLU A 36 -15.19 -23.29 79.48
CA GLU A 36 -16.34 -23.94 78.82
C GLU A 36 -17.35 -22.94 78.22
N SER A 37 -17.49 -21.75 78.80
CA SER A 37 -18.30 -20.64 78.29
C SER A 37 -17.47 -19.35 78.25
N PRO A 38 -16.72 -19.08 77.17
CA PRO A 38 -15.92 -17.87 77.06
C PRO A 38 -16.82 -16.64 76.85
N ASP A 39 -16.72 -15.66 77.75
CA ASP A 39 -17.42 -14.40 77.62
C ASP A 39 -17.01 -13.68 76.32
N GLY A 40 -18.00 -13.24 75.53
CA GLY A 40 -17.76 -12.54 74.26
C GLY A 40 -17.32 -13.43 73.08
N ALA A 41 -17.40 -14.76 73.21
CA ALA A 41 -17.07 -15.70 72.11
C ALA A 41 -17.86 -15.42 70.82
N GLU A 42 -19.18 -15.21 70.94
CA GLU A 42 -20.04 -14.91 69.79
C GLU A 42 -19.67 -13.59 69.10
N GLU A 43 -19.34 -12.55 69.87
CA GLU A 43 -18.92 -11.26 69.31
C GLU A 43 -17.57 -11.38 68.59
N THR A 44 -16.64 -12.16 69.14
CA THR A 44 -15.31 -12.39 68.57
C THR A 44 -15.39 -13.17 67.25
N VAL A 45 -16.17 -14.26 67.23
CA VAL A 45 -16.47 -15.03 66.00
C VAL A 45 -17.12 -14.14 64.95
N ARG A 46 -18.10 -13.30 65.34
CA ARG A 46 -18.76 -12.36 64.43
C ARG A 46 -17.78 -11.34 63.85
N ARG A 47 -16.86 -10.79 64.66
CA ARG A 47 -15.82 -9.85 64.19
C ARG A 47 -14.86 -10.52 63.21
N TRP A 48 -14.40 -11.74 63.50
CA TRP A 48 -13.53 -12.49 62.59
C TRP A 48 -14.20 -12.88 61.29
N ASN A 49 -15.44 -13.39 61.32
CA ASN A 49 -16.21 -13.67 60.11
C ASN A 49 -16.44 -12.39 59.29
N THR A 50 -16.64 -11.23 59.92
CA THR A 50 -16.74 -9.93 59.22
C THR A 50 -15.42 -9.53 58.52
N VAL A 51 -14.27 -9.86 59.11
CA VAL A 51 -12.94 -9.62 58.51
C VAL A 51 -12.67 -10.59 57.36
N ASP A 52 -13.02 -11.86 57.51
CA ASP A 52 -12.87 -12.88 56.47
C ASP A 52 -13.79 -12.62 55.27
N ASP A 53 -15.05 -12.23 55.52
CA ASP A 53 -15.98 -11.78 54.48
C ASP A 53 -15.43 -10.56 53.72
N ARG A 54 -14.77 -9.64 54.43
CA ARG A 54 -14.11 -8.50 53.79
C ARG A 54 -12.94 -8.96 52.91
N LYS A 55 -12.13 -9.93 53.34
CA LYS A 55 -11.00 -10.49 52.57
C LYS A 55 -11.46 -11.28 51.35
N SER A 56 -12.47 -12.14 51.47
CA SER A 56 -12.98 -12.92 50.33
C SER A 56 -13.60 -12.02 49.26
N ARG A 57 -14.38 -11.00 49.68
CA ARG A 57 -14.91 -9.96 48.79
C ARG A 57 -13.80 -9.15 48.13
N LEU A 58 -12.68 -8.96 48.83
CA LEU A 58 -11.50 -8.26 48.30
C LEU A 58 -10.83 -9.08 47.20
N HIS A 59 -10.58 -10.38 47.43
CA HIS A 59 -9.98 -11.28 46.44
C HIS A 59 -10.84 -11.43 45.18
N TRP A 60 -12.16 -11.56 45.34
CA TRP A 60 -13.09 -11.60 44.19
C TRP A 60 -13.06 -10.28 43.39
N ARG A 61 -13.08 -9.13 44.08
CA ARG A 61 -12.99 -7.81 43.42
C ARG A 61 -11.66 -7.61 42.70
N THR A 62 -10.55 -7.98 43.33
CA THR A 62 -9.22 -7.94 42.71
C THR A 62 -9.17 -8.85 41.48
N GLY A 63 -9.70 -10.08 41.57
CA GLY A 63 -9.80 -10.99 40.43
C GLY A 63 -10.60 -10.41 39.27
N LEU A 64 -11.74 -9.77 39.55
CA LEU A 64 -12.57 -9.13 38.53
C LEU A 64 -11.89 -7.92 37.88
N ILE A 65 -11.17 -7.11 38.66
CA ILE A 65 -10.37 -5.99 38.15
C ILE A 65 -9.25 -6.51 37.23
N VAL A 66 -8.50 -7.53 37.67
CA VAL A 66 -7.42 -8.13 36.86
C VAL A 66 -7.97 -8.71 35.55
N LEU A 67 -9.08 -9.45 35.60
CA LEU A 67 -9.72 -9.99 34.41
C LEU A 67 -10.17 -8.88 33.44
N THR A 68 -10.76 -7.80 33.97
CA THR A 68 -11.20 -6.67 33.16
C THR A 68 -10.02 -5.94 32.51
N LEU A 69 -8.92 -5.75 33.25
CA LEU A 69 -7.69 -5.16 32.71
C LEU A 69 -7.06 -6.02 31.62
N LEU A 70 -7.06 -7.36 31.78
CA LEU A 70 -6.57 -8.28 30.77
C LEU A 70 -7.41 -8.21 29.49
N MET A 71 -8.75 -8.22 29.60
CA MET A 71 -9.63 -8.06 28.44
C MET A 71 -9.47 -6.70 27.77
N ALA A 72 -9.39 -5.61 28.54
CA ALA A 72 -9.13 -4.28 28.01
C ALA A 72 -7.78 -4.20 27.28
N GLY A 73 -6.73 -4.77 27.86
CA GLY A 73 -5.41 -4.85 27.25
C GLY A 73 -5.42 -5.64 25.92
N MET A 74 -6.13 -6.78 25.88
CA MET A 74 -6.28 -7.57 24.66
C MET A 74 -7.02 -6.80 23.56
N LEU A 75 -8.13 -6.12 23.91
CA LEU A 75 -8.90 -5.31 22.95
C LEU A 75 -8.12 -4.10 22.44
N ILE A 76 -7.35 -3.43 23.31
CA ILE A 76 -6.44 -2.35 22.91
C ILE A 76 -5.35 -2.89 21.98
N ALA A 77 -4.71 -4.00 22.32
CA ALA A 77 -3.67 -4.61 21.49
C ALA A 77 -4.21 -5.00 20.10
N GLN A 78 -5.40 -5.61 20.05
CA GLN A 78 -6.07 -5.96 18.81
C GLN A 78 -6.45 -4.71 17.98
N GLY A 79 -7.03 -3.68 18.62
CA GLY A 79 -7.35 -2.41 17.96
C GLY A 79 -6.12 -1.69 17.42
N CYS A 80 -5.02 -1.65 18.18
CA CYS A 80 -3.74 -1.10 17.74
C CYS A 80 -3.14 -1.87 16.56
N ALA A 81 -3.17 -3.21 16.60
CA ALA A 81 -2.71 -4.04 15.49
C ALA A 81 -3.52 -3.77 14.21
N HIS A 82 -4.84 -3.61 14.36
CA HIS A 82 -5.74 -3.29 13.25
C HIS A 82 -5.50 -1.90 12.66
N LEU A 83 -5.35 -0.88 13.51
CA LEU A 83 -4.97 0.47 13.08
C LEU A 83 -3.62 0.49 12.37
N PHE A 84 -2.66 -0.33 12.81
CA PHE A 84 -1.36 -0.45 12.16
C PHE A 84 -1.48 -1.07 10.75
N GLN A 85 -2.31 -2.11 10.58
CA GLN A 85 -2.60 -2.68 9.26
C GLN A 85 -3.31 -1.66 8.35
N GLN A 86 -4.29 -0.93 8.87
CA GLN A 86 -5.00 0.09 8.10
C GLN A 86 -4.11 1.29 7.75
N ARG A 87 -3.19 1.69 8.64
CA ARG A 87 -2.17 2.71 8.36
C ARG A 87 -1.34 2.32 7.12
N ASN A 88 -0.95 1.06 7.00
CA ASN A 88 -0.14 0.58 5.88
C ASN A 88 -0.93 0.65 4.56
N ALA A 89 -2.18 0.19 4.57
CA ALA A 89 -3.08 0.33 3.42
C ALA A 89 -3.29 1.80 3.04
N PHE A 90 -3.55 2.68 4.03
CA PHE A 90 -3.78 4.10 3.80
C PHE A 90 -2.54 4.85 3.30
N SER A 91 -1.36 4.50 3.80
CA SER A 91 -0.08 5.07 3.31
C SER A 91 0.17 4.72 1.85
N THR A 92 -0.27 3.54 1.42
CA THR A 92 -0.19 3.09 0.03
C THR A 92 -1.21 3.84 -0.83
N LEU A 93 -2.45 3.96 -0.36
CA LEU A 93 -3.53 4.69 -1.06
C LEU A 93 -3.23 6.19 -1.26
N THR A 94 -2.55 6.82 -0.30
CA THR A 94 -2.17 8.24 -0.39
C THR A 94 -0.87 8.48 -1.17
N GLY A 95 -0.26 7.43 -1.72
CA GLY A 95 1.01 7.51 -2.45
C GLY A 95 2.21 7.86 -1.56
N ARG A 96 2.04 7.90 -0.23
CA ARG A 96 3.14 8.10 0.72
C ARG A 96 4.10 6.91 0.77
N SER A 97 3.67 5.71 0.38
CA SER A 97 4.56 4.55 0.27
C SER A 97 5.61 4.69 -0.86
N LEU A 98 5.39 5.55 -1.88
CA LEU A 98 6.42 5.85 -2.89
C LEU A 98 7.65 6.55 -2.29
N LEU A 99 7.54 7.13 -1.08
CA LEU A 99 8.61 7.82 -0.36
C LEU A 99 9.13 7.03 0.86
N VAL A 100 8.49 5.91 1.22
CA VAL A 100 8.85 5.09 2.40
C VAL A 100 9.06 3.63 1.96
N PRO A 101 10.31 3.13 1.87
CA PRO A 101 10.63 1.93 1.08
C PRO A 101 10.21 0.56 1.62
N SER A 102 9.43 0.45 2.70
CA SER A 102 9.44 -0.79 3.50
C SER A 102 8.11 -1.19 4.14
N ILE A 103 6.98 -0.75 3.59
CA ILE A 103 5.67 -1.21 4.08
C ILE A 103 5.28 -2.46 3.30
N PRO A 104 5.21 -3.65 3.94
CA PRO A 104 4.70 -4.84 3.27
C PRO A 104 3.26 -4.58 2.82
N LEU A 105 2.97 -4.94 1.57
CA LEU A 105 1.60 -4.85 1.05
C LEU A 105 0.68 -5.63 1.98
N PRO A 106 -0.53 -5.11 2.27
CA PRO A 106 -1.51 -5.92 2.97
C PRO A 106 -1.75 -7.18 2.14
N SER A 107 -1.42 -8.35 2.72
CA SER A 107 -1.72 -9.63 2.07
C SER A 107 -3.23 -9.76 1.96
N PRO A 108 -3.77 -10.15 0.81
CA PRO A 108 -5.18 -10.51 0.73
C PRO A 108 -5.47 -11.68 1.69
N ALA A 109 -6.71 -11.75 2.16
CA ALA A 109 -7.16 -12.88 2.96
C ALA A 109 -7.01 -14.16 2.12
N ARG A 110 -6.34 -15.18 2.68
CA ARG A 110 -6.06 -16.45 1.99
C ARG A 110 -7.22 -17.45 2.10
N GLU A 111 -8.22 -17.15 2.94
CA GLU A 111 -9.35 -18.02 3.21
C GLU A 111 -10.15 -18.30 1.92
N GLY A 112 -10.28 -19.58 1.56
CA GLY A 112 -11.07 -20.00 0.40
C GLY A 112 -10.33 -19.96 -0.95
N LEU A 113 -9.04 -19.59 -0.98
CA LEU A 113 -8.24 -19.61 -2.20
C LEU A 113 -7.59 -20.99 -2.43
N THR A 114 -7.56 -21.44 -3.68
CA THR A 114 -6.79 -22.62 -4.09
C THR A 114 -5.27 -22.33 -4.07
N PRO A 115 -4.41 -23.36 -4.03
CA PRO A 115 -2.96 -23.17 -4.15
C PRO A 115 -2.54 -22.34 -5.36
N GLU A 116 -3.16 -22.60 -6.51
CA GLU A 116 -2.91 -21.85 -7.74
C GLU A 116 -3.36 -20.38 -7.63
N GLN A 117 -4.54 -20.13 -7.06
CA GLN A 117 -5.03 -18.77 -6.83
C GLN A 117 -4.12 -17.98 -5.89
N MET A 118 -3.48 -18.64 -4.92
CA MET A 118 -2.48 -17.99 -4.07
C MET A 118 -1.26 -17.51 -4.87
N LEU A 119 -0.84 -18.23 -5.91
CA LEU A 119 0.28 -17.83 -6.78
C LEU A 119 -0.05 -16.58 -7.64
N ILE A 120 -1.32 -16.29 -7.88
CA ILE A 120 -1.78 -15.08 -8.59
C ILE A 120 -1.48 -13.82 -7.76
N PHE A 121 -1.42 -13.93 -6.44
CA PHE A 121 -1.15 -12.81 -5.53
C PHE A 121 0.34 -12.66 -5.17
N HIS A 122 0.73 -11.48 -4.69
CA HIS A 122 2.05 -11.20 -4.12
C HIS A 122 1.99 -11.30 -2.60
N VAL A 123 1.77 -12.51 -2.13
CA VAL A 123 1.35 -12.77 -0.74
C VAL A 123 2.49 -12.59 0.28
N ASP A 124 3.74 -12.73 -0.18
CA ASP A 124 4.94 -12.60 0.64
C ASP A 124 5.79 -11.39 0.19
N SER A 125 6.37 -10.67 1.14
CA SER A 125 6.98 -9.34 0.93
C SER A 125 8.40 -9.36 0.36
N GLY A 126 8.92 -10.52 -0.06
CA GLY A 126 10.27 -10.66 -0.64
C GLY A 126 10.26 -10.69 -2.17
N GLU A 127 11.20 -10.01 -2.80
CA GLU A 127 11.37 -10.06 -4.27
C GLU A 127 11.63 -11.49 -4.77
N GLU A 128 12.41 -12.27 -4.03
CA GLU A 128 12.66 -13.67 -4.36
C GLU A 128 11.40 -14.53 -4.25
N SER A 129 10.55 -14.27 -3.26
CA SER A 129 9.27 -14.97 -3.13
C SER A 129 8.33 -14.63 -4.27
N LYS A 130 8.27 -13.35 -4.68
CA LYS A 130 7.48 -12.92 -5.85
C LYS A 130 7.95 -13.62 -7.13
N LEU A 131 9.26 -13.74 -7.32
CA LEU A 131 9.84 -14.47 -8.44
C LEU A 131 9.50 -15.96 -8.37
N GLY A 132 9.60 -16.59 -7.19
CA GLY A 132 9.22 -17.99 -6.98
C GLY A 132 7.78 -18.25 -7.41
N SER A 133 6.82 -17.48 -6.88
CA SER A 133 5.40 -17.64 -7.24
C SER A 133 5.12 -17.37 -8.72
N ALA A 134 5.78 -16.37 -9.32
CA ALA A 134 5.60 -16.08 -10.75
C ALA A 134 6.20 -17.17 -11.65
N THR A 135 7.31 -17.78 -11.22
CA THR A 135 7.94 -18.90 -11.94
C THR A 135 7.07 -20.15 -11.89
N GLU A 136 6.54 -20.48 -10.72
CA GLU A 136 5.63 -21.62 -10.55
C GLU A 136 4.33 -21.42 -11.35
N LEU A 137 3.74 -20.23 -11.28
CA LEU A 137 2.53 -19.91 -12.04
C LEU A 137 2.74 -20.01 -13.56
N LEU A 138 3.88 -19.54 -14.07
CA LEU A 138 4.24 -19.68 -15.47
C LEU A 138 4.53 -21.15 -15.85
N ALA A 139 5.13 -21.94 -14.95
CA ALA A 139 5.37 -23.36 -15.21
C ALA A 139 4.06 -24.17 -15.32
N LEU A 140 3.04 -23.81 -14.54
CA LEU A 140 1.71 -24.41 -14.62
C LEU A 140 0.97 -24.03 -15.91
N HIS A 141 1.18 -22.80 -16.41
CA HIS A 141 0.56 -22.30 -17.65
C HIS A 141 1.58 -21.62 -18.57
N PRO A 142 2.41 -22.41 -19.28
CA PRO A 142 3.59 -21.91 -20.01
C PRO A 142 3.28 -21.01 -21.20
N ASP A 143 2.03 -21.03 -21.69
CA ASP A 143 1.58 -20.26 -22.84
C ASP A 143 0.64 -19.11 -22.44
N ASN A 144 0.54 -18.79 -21.14
CA ASN A 144 -0.28 -17.69 -20.66
C ASN A 144 0.50 -16.36 -20.67
N PRO A 145 0.14 -15.38 -21.54
CA PRO A 145 0.87 -14.11 -21.67
C PRO A 145 0.80 -13.25 -20.40
N VAL A 146 -0.27 -13.37 -19.61
CA VAL A 146 -0.46 -12.62 -18.36
C VAL A 146 0.52 -13.09 -17.29
N TYR A 147 0.78 -14.39 -17.23
CA TYR A 147 1.72 -14.97 -16.25
C TYR A 147 3.16 -14.80 -16.71
N PHE A 148 3.41 -14.83 -18.02
CA PHE A 148 4.72 -14.48 -18.56
C PHE A 148 5.10 -13.02 -18.25
N ALA A 149 4.19 -12.07 -18.46
CA ALA A 149 4.42 -10.66 -18.08
C ALA A 149 4.71 -10.50 -16.58
N LYS A 150 3.96 -11.21 -15.71
CA LYS A 150 4.21 -11.23 -14.25
C LYS A 150 5.61 -11.78 -13.93
N PHE A 151 6.03 -12.85 -14.59
CA PHE A 151 7.35 -13.43 -14.41
C PHE A 151 8.46 -12.46 -14.82
N VAL A 152 8.31 -11.77 -15.95
CA VAL A 152 9.29 -10.79 -16.43
C VAL A 152 9.49 -9.65 -15.41
N GLU A 153 8.40 -9.08 -14.87
CA GLU A 153 8.46 -8.04 -13.83
C GLU A 153 9.11 -8.58 -12.54
N ALA A 154 8.69 -9.75 -12.07
CA ALA A 154 9.22 -10.35 -10.85
C ALA A 154 10.71 -10.70 -10.97
N HIS A 155 11.14 -11.21 -12.13
CA HIS A 155 12.54 -11.51 -12.42
C HIS A 155 13.37 -10.24 -12.39
N ARG A 156 12.88 -9.16 -13.02
CA ARG A 156 13.60 -7.88 -13.04
C ARG A 156 13.74 -7.25 -11.67
N SER A 157 12.70 -7.33 -10.84
CA SER A 157 12.74 -6.85 -9.46
C SER A 157 13.82 -7.60 -8.67
N ALA A 158 13.76 -8.94 -8.68
CA ALA A 158 14.65 -9.77 -7.86
C ALA A 158 16.09 -9.86 -8.37
N LYS A 159 16.32 -9.85 -9.69
CA LYS A 159 17.63 -10.09 -10.32
C LYS A 159 18.29 -8.86 -10.90
N GLY A 160 17.60 -7.71 -10.91
CA GLY A 160 18.19 -6.50 -11.44
C GLY A 160 18.32 -6.46 -12.98
N THR A 161 17.87 -7.48 -13.71
CA THR A 161 17.92 -7.61 -15.19
C THR A 161 16.72 -8.38 -15.72
N PHE A 162 16.36 -8.19 -16.99
CA PHE A 162 15.30 -9.01 -17.63
C PHE A 162 15.83 -10.41 -17.98
N PRO A 163 14.96 -11.43 -18.10
CA PRO A 163 15.37 -12.74 -18.59
C PRO A 163 16.07 -12.64 -19.96
N ALA A 164 17.19 -13.34 -20.14
CA ALA A 164 17.97 -13.27 -21.38
C ALA A 164 17.18 -13.73 -22.61
N ASP A 165 16.26 -14.68 -22.42
CA ASP A 165 15.36 -15.25 -23.42
C ASP A 165 14.01 -14.53 -23.48
N MET A 166 13.86 -13.36 -22.85
CA MET A 166 12.57 -12.65 -22.76
C MET A 166 11.95 -12.38 -24.14
N LEU A 167 12.74 -11.90 -25.10
CA LEU A 167 12.20 -11.55 -26.44
C LEU A 167 11.80 -12.80 -27.24
N GLU A 168 12.58 -13.87 -27.15
CA GLU A 168 12.26 -15.16 -27.79
C GLU A 168 10.99 -15.77 -27.21
N LYS A 169 10.87 -15.78 -25.87
CA LYS A 169 9.64 -16.24 -25.19
C LYS A 169 8.45 -15.34 -25.49
N ALA A 170 8.62 -14.03 -25.55
CA ALA A 170 7.56 -13.09 -25.90
C ALA A 170 7.00 -13.35 -27.30
N GLU A 171 7.87 -13.61 -28.28
CA GLU A 171 7.45 -13.93 -29.65
C GLU A 171 6.61 -15.22 -29.72
N ARG A 172 6.90 -16.19 -28.85
CA ARG A 172 6.13 -17.44 -28.74
C ARG A 172 4.80 -17.28 -27.98
N ILE A 173 4.83 -16.60 -26.82
CA ILE A 173 3.73 -16.58 -25.84
C ILE A 173 2.76 -15.41 -26.08
N ASP A 174 3.26 -14.26 -26.52
CA ASP A 174 2.49 -13.03 -26.73
C ASP A 174 2.87 -12.34 -28.06
N PRO A 175 2.68 -13.05 -29.21
CA PRO A 175 3.15 -12.61 -30.51
C PRO A 175 2.56 -11.25 -30.90
N GLY A 176 3.41 -10.38 -31.45
CA GLY A 176 3.00 -9.05 -31.91
C GLY A 176 2.89 -7.99 -30.82
N ASN A 177 3.21 -8.31 -29.56
CA ASN A 177 3.22 -7.34 -28.48
C ASN A 177 4.56 -6.57 -28.41
N SER A 178 4.53 -5.27 -28.71
CA SER A 178 5.71 -4.40 -28.66
C SER A 178 6.19 -4.05 -27.26
N TRP A 179 5.41 -4.37 -26.22
CA TRP A 179 5.74 -4.10 -24.82
C TRP A 179 7.13 -4.63 -24.43
N TYR A 180 7.45 -5.87 -24.79
CA TYR A 180 8.72 -6.51 -24.42
C TYR A 180 9.93 -5.88 -25.12
N LEU A 181 9.76 -5.35 -26.34
CA LEU A 181 10.80 -4.58 -27.01
C LEU A 181 11.05 -3.24 -26.31
N TYR A 182 10.00 -2.58 -25.81
CA TYR A 182 10.17 -1.38 -24.99
C TYR A 182 10.89 -1.70 -23.68
N LEU A 183 10.55 -2.79 -22.99
CA LEU A 183 11.29 -3.23 -21.80
C LEU A 183 12.77 -3.48 -22.11
N ALA A 184 13.08 -4.22 -23.17
CA ALA A 184 14.46 -4.44 -23.61
C ALA A 184 15.18 -3.11 -23.95
N ALA A 185 14.48 -2.14 -24.54
CA ALA A 185 15.03 -0.81 -24.81
C ALA A 185 15.33 -0.03 -23.52
N THR A 186 14.50 -0.15 -22.47
CA THR A 186 14.78 0.46 -21.16
C THR A 186 16.04 -0.10 -20.51
N GLU A 187 16.33 -1.38 -20.71
CA GLU A 187 17.55 -2.01 -20.20
C GLU A 187 18.78 -1.63 -21.03
N ALA A 188 18.62 -1.57 -22.37
CA ALA A 188 19.68 -1.13 -23.27
C ALA A 188 20.15 0.30 -22.98
N VAL A 189 19.21 1.23 -22.73
CA VAL A 189 19.52 2.64 -22.44
C VAL A 189 19.97 2.88 -20.99
N ASP A 190 19.95 1.86 -20.12
CA ASP A 190 20.27 2.09 -18.72
C ASP A 190 21.71 2.59 -18.54
N ALA A 191 21.82 3.74 -17.86
CA ALA A 191 23.05 4.52 -17.68
C ALA A 191 23.76 4.95 -19.00
N SER A 192 23.10 4.92 -20.16
CA SER A 192 23.71 5.33 -21.43
C SER A 192 23.55 6.81 -21.74
N VAL A 193 22.52 7.45 -21.19
CA VAL A 193 22.23 8.89 -21.33
C VAL A 193 21.98 9.52 -19.97
N GLU A 194 22.42 10.75 -19.78
CA GLU A 194 22.15 11.52 -18.58
C GLU A 194 21.70 12.94 -18.93
N LYS A 195 20.63 13.40 -18.29
CA LYS A 195 20.18 14.79 -18.43
C LYS A 195 21.08 15.72 -17.63
N LYS A 196 21.68 16.71 -18.29
CA LYS A 196 22.48 17.72 -17.58
C LYS A 196 21.59 18.57 -16.65
N PRO A 197 22.10 18.98 -15.48
CA PRO A 197 21.38 19.91 -14.60
C PRO A 197 21.12 21.24 -15.32
N GLN A 198 19.85 21.60 -15.46
CA GLN A 198 19.48 22.92 -15.97
C GLN A 198 19.48 23.97 -14.87
N THR A 199 20.05 25.15 -15.15
CA THR A 199 20.00 26.33 -14.27
C THR A 199 18.55 26.82 -14.08
N ALA A 200 18.29 27.55 -13.00
CA ALA A 200 16.96 28.12 -12.75
C ALA A 200 16.50 29.05 -13.89
N ALA A 201 17.42 29.84 -14.45
CA ALA A 201 17.15 30.70 -15.60
C ALA A 201 16.76 29.88 -16.85
N ALA A 202 17.51 28.81 -17.17
CA ALA A 202 17.19 27.93 -18.31
C ALA A 202 15.82 27.25 -18.13
N ARG A 203 15.47 26.84 -16.91
CA ARG A 203 14.14 26.29 -16.60
C ARG A 203 13.03 27.33 -16.77
N ALA A 204 13.24 28.55 -16.27
CA ALA A 204 12.28 29.65 -16.41
C ALA A 204 12.07 30.03 -17.89
N ALA A 205 13.15 30.02 -18.68
CA ALA A 205 13.11 30.24 -20.12
C ALA A 205 12.57 29.04 -20.93
N LYS A 206 12.22 27.92 -20.26
CA LYS A 206 11.80 26.65 -20.90
C LYS A 206 12.81 26.15 -21.96
N ALA A 207 14.10 26.41 -21.76
CA ALA A 207 15.16 26.00 -22.68
C ALA A 207 15.22 24.46 -22.82
N PRO A 208 15.62 23.93 -24.00
CA PRO A 208 15.83 22.50 -24.18
C PRO A 208 16.76 21.93 -23.11
N PRO A 209 16.49 20.71 -22.62
CA PRO A 209 17.47 20.00 -21.81
C PRO A 209 18.66 19.58 -22.68
N GLU A 210 19.86 19.72 -22.12
CA GLU A 210 21.07 19.12 -22.68
C GLU A 210 21.27 17.69 -22.15
N TRP A 211 21.90 16.86 -22.97
CA TRP A 211 22.13 15.45 -22.69
C TRP A 211 23.62 15.11 -22.77
N ASP A 212 24.08 14.27 -21.87
CA ASP A 212 25.37 13.60 -21.94
C ASP A 212 25.16 12.15 -22.43
N ILE A 213 25.81 11.78 -23.52
CA ILE A 213 25.70 10.44 -24.13
C ILE A 213 26.94 9.65 -23.73
N ARG A 214 26.82 8.92 -22.63
CA ARG A 214 27.92 8.13 -22.03
C ARG A 214 28.24 6.87 -22.82
N ASN A 215 27.26 6.31 -23.52
CA ASN A 215 27.45 5.11 -24.35
C ASN A 215 26.56 5.15 -25.60
N ARG A 216 27.15 5.51 -26.74
CA ARG A 216 26.44 5.62 -28.02
C ARG A 216 25.92 4.28 -28.54
N ALA A 217 26.70 3.20 -28.42
CA ALA A 217 26.27 1.87 -28.88
C ALA A 217 25.03 1.36 -28.13
N LYS A 218 24.93 1.63 -26.83
CA LYS A 218 23.74 1.32 -26.03
C LYS A 218 22.52 2.16 -26.43
N LEU A 219 22.72 3.46 -26.70
CA LEU A 219 21.67 4.33 -27.21
C LEU A 219 21.16 3.84 -28.57
N ASP A 220 22.06 3.51 -29.50
CA ASP A 220 21.69 3.04 -30.83
C ASP A 220 20.95 1.70 -30.74
N LYS A 221 21.41 0.75 -29.91
CA LYS A 221 20.67 -0.50 -29.63
C LYS A 221 19.25 -0.25 -29.12
N ALA A 222 19.05 0.75 -28.26
CA ALA A 222 17.71 1.09 -27.78
C ALA A 222 16.83 1.67 -28.90
N MET A 223 17.40 2.45 -29.82
CA MET A 223 16.69 2.97 -31.00
C MET A 223 16.35 1.84 -31.99
N ASP A 224 17.25 0.87 -32.20
CA ASP A 224 16.96 -0.30 -33.04
C ASP A 224 15.79 -1.12 -32.49
N LEU A 225 15.71 -1.28 -31.17
CA LEU A 225 14.59 -1.95 -30.51
C LEU A 225 13.28 -1.16 -30.68
N LEU A 226 13.34 0.17 -30.59
CA LEU A 226 12.20 1.06 -30.84
C LEU A 226 11.72 0.94 -32.30
N HIS A 227 12.65 0.92 -33.24
CA HIS A 227 12.38 0.76 -34.67
C HIS A 227 11.71 -0.58 -34.97
N ARG A 228 12.25 -1.67 -34.42
CA ARG A 228 11.62 -3.01 -34.51
C ARG A 228 10.21 -3.00 -33.92
N ALA A 229 10.03 -2.35 -32.77
CA ALA A 229 8.74 -2.24 -32.10
C ALA A 229 7.69 -1.52 -32.94
N ARG A 230 8.08 -0.61 -33.85
CA ARG A 230 7.17 0.03 -34.81
C ARG A 230 6.42 -0.99 -35.68
N THR A 231 7.08 -2.07 -36.08
CA THR A 231 6.51 -3.08 -36.99
C THR A 231 5.47 -4.00 -36.33
N LEU A 232 5.44 -4.06 -35.00
CA LEU A 232 4.51 -4.91 -34.27
C LEU A 232 3.13 -4.24 -34.11
N PRO A 233 2.03 -5.01 -34.08
CA PRO A 233 0.67 -4.46 -34.14
C PRO A 233 0.20 -3.71 -32.89
N PHE A 234 0.57 -4.13 -31.67
CA PHE A 234 0.00 -3.58 -30.43
C PHE A 234 1.02 -3.49 -29.30
N CYS A 235 0.66 -2.81 -28.20
CA CYS A 235 1.46 -2.69 -26.98
C CYS A 235 0.58 -2.90 -25.74
N GLU A 236 0.80 -3.98 -25.00
CA GLU A 236 0.06 -4.28 -23.77
C GLU A 236 0.96 -4.79 -22.65
N ASP A 237 0.86 -4.19 -21.46
CA ASP A 237 1.63 -4.60 -20.26
C ASP A 237 1.06 -5.85 -19.56
N ARG A 238 -0.12 -6.30 -19.98
CA ARG A 238 -0.93 -7.39 -19.40
C ARG A 238 -1.30 -7.19 -17.91
N LYS A 239 -1.05 -6.02 -17.32
CA LYS A 239 -1.37 -5.73 -15.91
C LYS A 239 -2.87 -5.60 -15.68
N SER A 240 -3.60 -4.96 -16.60
CA SER A 240 -5.07 -4.88 -16.53
C SER A 240 -5.69 -6.27 -16.48
N ALA A 241 -5.17 -7.21 -17.28
CA ALA A 241 -5.64 -8.59 -17.30
C ALA A 241 -5.34 -9.32 -15.98
N MET A 242 -4.15 -9.11 -15.40
CA MET A 242 -3.81 -9.64 -14.07
C MET A 242 -4.75 -9.11 -12.98
N VAL A 243 -5.00 -7.79 -12.97
CA VAL A 243 -5.91 -7.15 -12.00
C VAL A 243 -7.33 -7.69 -12.15
N LYS A 244 -7.82 -7.88 -13.38
CA LYS A 244 -9.13 -8.50 -13.66
C LYS A 244 -9.24 -9.92 -13.10
N GLN A 245 -8.15 -10.69 -13.07
CA GLN A 245 -8.12 -12.01 -12.42
C GLN A 245 -8.07 -11.93 -10.89
N GLN A 246 -7.42 -10.91 -10.33
CA GLN A 246 -7.26 -10.74 -8.89
C GLN A 246 -8.50 -10.18 -8.19
N ILE A 247 -9.23 -9.23 -8.79
CA ILE A 247 -10.38 -8.56 -8.16
C ILE A 247 -11.43 -9.54 -7.60
N PRO A 248 -11.88 -10.57 -8.33
CA PRO A 248 -12.89 -11.52 -7.83
C PRO A 248 -12.39 -12.38 -6.66
N LEU A 249 -11.07 -12.52 -6.53
CA LEU A 249 -10.41 -13.33 -5.51
C LEU A 249 -10.10 -12.54 -4.22
N LEU A 250 -10.28 -11.21 -4.23
CA LEU A 250 -10.07 -10.38 -3.05
C LEU A 250 -11.29 -10.42 -2.13
N ALA A 251 -11.08 -10.76 -0.86
CA ALA A 251 -12.13 -10.70 0.15
C ALA A 251 -12.59 -9.23 0.40
N GLN A 252 -13.91 -9.00 0.35
CA GLN A 252 -14.53 -7.67 0.49
C GLN A 252 -15.78 -7.69 1.40
N ASP A 253 -15.93 -8.73 2.20
CA ASP A 253 -17.06 -8.98 3.10
C ASP A 253 -17.09 -8.02 4.30
N THR A 254 -15.92 -7.55 4.74
CA THR A 254 -15.79 -6.52 5.77
C THR A 254 -15.08 -5.29 5.22
N ASN A 255 -15.36 -4.12 5.77
CA ASN A 255 -14.69 -2.87 5.39
C ASN A 255 -13.17 -2.93 5.58
N THR A 256 -12.69 -3.60 6.63
CA THR A 256 -11.26 -3.84 6.80
C THR A 256 -10.69 -4.63 5.62
N ARG A 257 -11.35 -5.74 5.24
CA ARG A 257 -10.91 -6.55 4.10
C ARG A 257 -10.98 -5.75 2.79
N ARG A 258 -11.99 -4.89 2.62
CA ARG A 258 -12.06 -3.91 1.51
C ARG A 258 -10.87 -2.96 1.50
N ILE A 259 -10.52 -2.34 2.64
CA ILE A 259 -9.36 -1.43 2.75
C ILE A 259 -8.06 -2.16 2.40
N SER A 260 -7.89 -3.39 2.89
CA SER A 260 -6.74 -4.23 2.55
C SER A 260 -6.69 -4.59 1.07
N ALA A 261 -7.82 -4.96 0.47
CA ALA A 261 -7.96 -5.23 -0.96
C ALA A 261 -7.61 -4.00 -1.81
N TYR A 262 -8.14 -2.83 -1.44
CA TYR A 262 -7.79 -1.55 -2.08
C TYR A 262 -6.31 -1.22 -1.91
N GLY A 263 -5.76 -1.39 -0.70
CA GLY A 263 -4.34 -1.17 -0.43
C GLY A 263 -3.43 -2.08 -1.23
N TYR A 264 -3.81 -3.36 -1.39
CA TYR A 264 -3.09 -4.33 -2.22
C TYR A 264 -3.08 -3.90 -3.69
N LEU A 265 -4.26 -3.59 -4.26
CA LEU A 265 -4.39 -3.15 -5.66
C LEU A 265 -3.65 -1.84 -5.91
N ALA A 266 -3.76 -0.87 -5.01
CA ALA A 266 -3.05 0.41 -5.10
C ALA A 266 -1.53 0.25 -4.99
N GLY A 267 -1.07 -0.78 -4.28
CA GLY A 267 0.34 -1.09 -4.11
C GLY A 267 0.94 -2.00 -5.18
N MET A 268 0.15 -2.47 -6.16
CA MET A 268 0.67 -3.15 -7.33
C MET A 268 1.61 -2.20 -8.08
N THR A 269 2.85 -2.65 -8.28
CA THR A 269 3.92 -1.78 -8.75
C THR A 269 3.70 -1.33 -10.19
N ALA A 270 3.91 -0.04 -10.44
CA ALA A 270 4.06 0.51 -11.79
C ALA A 270 5.53 0.56 -12.23
N GLY A 271 6.41 -0.24 -11.60
CA GLY A 271 7.87 -0.13 -11.71
C GLY A 271 8.38 -0.13 -13.15
N ASP A 272 7.90 -1.08 -13.96
CA ASP A 272 8.31 -1.19 -15.36
C ASP A 272 7.77 -0.05 -16.23
N ILE A 273 6.56 0.43 -15.94
CA ILE A 273 5.97 1.58 -16.65
C ILE A 273 6.76 2.84 -16.36
N ILE A 274 7.16 3.07 -15.10
CA ILE A 274 8.01 4.22 -14.72
C ILE A 274 9.33 4.21 -15.50
N ARG A 275 9.90 3.02 -15.78
CA ARG A 275 11.13 2.88 -16.57
C ARG A 275 10.97 3.29 -18.03
N LEU A 276 9.77 3.24 -18.61
CA LEU A 276 9.53 3.72 -19.98
C LEU A 276 9.92 5.19 -20.16
N ARG A 277 9.93 5.98 -19.08
CA ARG A 277 10.47 7.34 -19.12
C ARG A 277 11.90 7.39 -19.66
N LYS A 278 12.73 6.39 -19.35
CA LYS A 278 14.11 6.31 -19.86
C LYS A 278 14.16 6.24 -21.39
N ILE A 279 13.18 5.62 -22.04
CA ILE A 279 13.08 5.60 -23.51
C ILE A 279 12.81 7.02 -24.03
N SER A 280 11.91 7.78 -23.40
CA SER A 280 11.66 9.16 -23.80
C SER A 280 12.88 10.07 -23.64
N GLU A 281 13.68 9.84 -22.60
CA GLU A 281 14.97 10.51 -22.40
C GLU A 281 15.99 10.09 -23.49
N ALA A 282 16.01 8.81 -23.87
CA ALA A 282 16.81 8.29 -24.99
C ALA A 282 16.44 8.95 -26.33
N ILE A 283 15.14 9.00 -26.65
CA ILE A 283 14.60 9.64 -27.85
C ILE A 283 15.00 11.12 -27.85
N ALA A 284 14.89 11.80 -26.71
CA ALA A 284 15.28 13.20 -26.63
C ALA A 284 16.78 13.42 -26.89
N ALA A 285 17.64 12.57 -26.31
CA ALA A 285 19.08 12.62 -26.55
C ALA A 285 19.44 12.31 -28.02
N LYS A 286 18.81 11.29 -28.62
CA LYS A 286 19.01 10.94 -30.03
C LYS A 286 18.54 12.05 -30.97
N ALA A 287 17.41 12.69 -30.69
CA ALA A 287 16.92 13.83 -31.46
C ALA A 287 17.90 15.01 -31.44
N THR A 288 18.49 15.33 -30.28
CA THR A 288 19.54 16.36 -30.18
C THR A 288 20.76 15.98 -31.01
N LEU A 289 21.21 14.73 -30.94
CA LEU A 289 22.35 14.26 -31.70
C LEU A 289 22.12 14.37 -33.22
N LEU A 290 20.95 13.93 -33.70
CA LEU A 290 20.59 14.02 -35.13
C LEU A 290 20.53 15.48 -35.60
N ALA A 291 20.00 16.38 -34.77
CA ALA A 291 19.97 17.80 -35.07
C ALA A 291 21.36 18.43 -35.15
N THR A 292 22.28 18.03 -34.26
CA THR A 292 23.68 18.46 -34.29
C THR A 292 24.42 17.90 -35.50
N ASP A 293 24.14 16.65 -35.87
CA ASP A 293 24.76 15.97 -37.01
C ASP A 293 24.17 16.41 -38.37
N GLY A 294 23.08 17.21 -38.37
CA GLY A 294 22.43 17.67 -39.60
C GLY A 294 21.54 16.61 -40.27
N ASP A 295 21.21 15.52 -39.57
CA ASP A 295 20.53 14.35 -40.13
C ASP A 295 19.00 14.47 -40.05
N ALA A 296 18.42 15.13 -41.05
CA ALA A 296 16.98 15.31 -41.16
C ALA A 296 16.22 13.99 -41.41
N GLU A 297 16.83 13.03 -42.12
CA GLU A 297 16.16 11.75 -42.40
C GLU A 297 16.11 10.87 -41.16
N GLY A 298 17.22 10.76 -40.43
CA GLY A 298 17.24 10.07 -39.14
C GLY A 298 16.25 10.68 -38.14
N LEU A 299 16.04 12.00 -38.18
CA LEU A 299 15.02 12.64 -37.35
C LEU A 299 13.59 12.24 -37.76
N ARG A 300 13.30 12.10 -39.06
CA ARG A 300 12.00 11.61 -39.55
C ARG A 300 11.74 10.18 -39.12
N GLU A 301 12.74 9.32 -39.20
CA GLU A 301 12.62 7.92 -38.74
C GLU A 301 12.36 7.85 -37.24
N LEU A 302 13.14 8.58 -36.44
CA LEU A 302 12.94 8.66 -35.00
C LEU A 302 11.55 9.20 -34.62
N ALA A 303 11.07 10.21 -35.37
CA ALA A 303 9.74 10.77 -35.20
C ALA A 303 8.65 9.71 -35.48
N ALA A 304 8.78 8.94 -36.57
CA ALA A 304 7.85 7.87 -36.90
C ALA A 304 7.84 6.75 -35.84
N ASP A 305 9.01 6.36 -35.34
CA ASP A 305 9.15 5.36 -34.28
C ASP A 305 8.52 5.84 -32.96
N THR A 306 8.72 7.12 -32.63
CA THR A 306 8.14 7.78 -31.45
C THR A 306 6.63 7.87 -31.55
N ASP A 307 6.10 8.28 -32.70
CA ASP A 307 4.66 8.38 -32.94
C ASP A 307 3.99 7.02 -32.84
N ALA A 308 4.58 5.98 -33.43
CA ALA A 308 4.08 4.62 -33.33
C ALA A 308 4.05 4.11 -31.89
N MET A 309 5.11 4.39 -31.11
CA MET A 309 5.15 4.06 -29.68
C MET A 309 4.03 4.75 -28.90
N ILE A 310 3.87 6.06 -29.07
CA ILE A 310 2.85 6.84 -28.36
C ILE A 310 1.45 6.34 -28.75
N LEU A 311 1.16 6.17 -30.04
CA LEU A 311 -0.15 5.72 -30.50
C LEU A 311 -0.50 4.33 -29.97
N LYS A 312 0.45 3.39 -29.96
CA LYS A 312 0.23 2.06 -29.37
C LYS A 312 -0.03 2.13 -27.87
N MET A 313 0.73 2.94 -27.13
CA MET A 313 0.52 3.14 -25.70
C MET A 313 -0.85 3.77 -25.39
N LEU A 314 -1.32 4.69 -26.24
CA LEU A 314 -2.62 5.35 -26.09
C LEU A 314 -3.80 4.47 -26.51
N ASN A 315 -3.60 3.59 -27.50
CA ASN A 315 -4.63 2.65 -27.95
C ASN A 315 -4.79 1.44 -27.02
N GLY A 316 -3.77 1.11 -26.22
CA GLY A 316 -3.86 0.08 -25.19
C GLY A 316 -4.74 0.52 -24.01
N GLU A 317 -5.29 -0.43 -23.26
CA GLU A 317 -6.06 -0.16 -22.03
C GLU A 317 -5.07 0.16 -20.89
N PRO A 318 -4.91 1.42 -20.44
CA PRO A 318 -3.98 1.74 -19.37
C PRO A 318 -4.41 1.05 -18.07
N SER A 319 -3.51 0.27 -17.49
CA SER A 319 -3.78 -0.52 -16.29
C SER A 319 -3.97 0.30 -15.02
N THR A 320 -3.40 1.51 -14.99
CA THR A 320 -3.45 2.41 -13.82
C THR A 320 -3.43 3.88 -14.23
N LEU A 321 -3.90 4.76 -13.33
CA LEU A 321 -3.71 6.20 -13.48
C LEU A 321 -2.23 6.59 -13.60
N ILE A 322 -1.35 5.91 -12.87
CA ILE A 322 0.10 6.13 -12.94
C ILE A 322 0.61 5.89 -14.36
N ALA A 323 0.14 4.83 -15.03
CA ALA A 323 0.49 4.57 -16.43
C ALA A 323 0.11 5.73 -17.36
N GLY A 324 -1.12 6.24 -17.23
CA GLY A 324 -1.57 7.41 -17.98
C GLY A 324 -0.72 8.67 -17.72
N LEU A 325 -0.30 8.89 -16.48
CA LEU A 325 0.59 10.01 -16.12
C LEU A 325 1.99 9.86 -16.73
N ILE A 326 2.53 8.64 -16.75
CA ILE A 326 3.81 8.36 -17.41
C ILE A 326 3.69 8.58 -18.92
N TYR A 327 2.61 8.12 -19.56
CA TYR A 327 2.38 8.37 -21.00
C TYR A 327 2.32 9.86 -21.31
N LYS A 328 1.60 10.64 -20.49
CA LYS A 328 1.56 12.10 -20.61
C LYS A 328 2.93 12.75 -20.47
N ALA A 329 3.75 12.26 -19.53
CA ALA A 329 5.12 12.74 -19.35
C ALA A 329 6.00 12.41 -20.57
N ASN A 330 5.90 11.19 -21.09
CA ASN A 330 6.63 10.73 -22.28
C ASN A 330 6.29 11.60 -23.49
N ILE A 331 5.00 11.82 -23.77
CA ILE A 331 4.52 12.72 -24.83
C ILE A 331 5.13 14.12 -24.66
N GLY A 332 5.13 14.67 -23.44
CA GLY A 332 5.70 15.99 -23.16
C GLY A 332 7.22 16.08 -23.41
N ILE A 333 7.97 15.06 -23.02
CA ILE A 333 9.43 15.00 -23.20
C ILE A 333 9.79 14.87 -24.68
N THR A 334 9.19 13.90 -25.39
CA THR A 334 9.55 13.61 -26.78
C THR A 334 9.08 14.71 -27.72
N SER A 335 7.86 15.23 -27.55
CA SER A 335 7.32 16.34 -28.37
C SER A 335 8.20 17.59 -28.27
N LEU A 336 8.75 17.90 -27.08
CA LEU A 336 9.70 18.99 -26.92
C LEU A 336 10.99 18.74 -27.69
N ALA A 337 11.62 17.59 -27.49
CA ALA A 337 12.90 17.30 -28.12
C ALA A 337 12.80 17.25 -29.66
N LEU A 338 11.76 16.59 -30.19
CA LEU A 338 11.52 16.51 -31.62
C LEU A 338 11.20 17.87 -32.24
N ALA A 339 10.44 18.73 -31.56
CA ALA A 339 10.17 20.08 -32.05
C ALA A 339 11.46 20.91 -32.19
N ASN A 340 12.30 20.90 -31.14
CA ASN A 340 13.55 21.67 -31.15
C ASN A 340 14.55 21.14 -32.17
N ALA A 341 14.67 19.80 -32.29
CA ALA A 341 15.51 19.18 -33.30
C ALA A 341 15.05 19.52 -34.72
N ALA A 342 13.73 19.48 -34.96
CA ALA A 342 13.15 19.86 -36.24
C ALA A 342 13.39 21.33 -36.59
N ASP A 343 13.29 22.26 -35.62
CA ASP A 343 13.63 23.67 -35.83
C ASP A 343 15.09 23.85 -36.27
N GLN A 344 16.01 23.19 -35.58
CA GLN A 344 17.45 23.27 -35.87
C GLN A 344 17.78 22.75 -37.27
N LEU A 345 17.03 21.77 -37.77
CA LEU A 345 17.16 21.19 -39.11
C LEU A 345 16.31 21.89 -40.19
N GLY A 346 15.58 22.96 -39.84
CA GLY A 346 14.72 23.69 -40.78
C GLY A 346 13.41 22.96 -41.16
N MET A 347 13.03 21.92 -40.43
CA MET A 347 11.82 21.11 -40.65
C MET A 347 10.57 21.77 -40.03
N THR A 348 10.12 22.88 -40.64
CA THR A 348 9.10 23.78 -40.05
C THR A 348 7.74 23.10 -39.81
N SER A 349 7.33 22.18 -40.69
CA SER A 349 6.06 21.43 -40.57
C SER A 349 6.07 20.56 -39.31
N GLU A 350 7.12 19.76 -39.15
CA GLU A 350 7.32 18.83 -38.05
C GLU A 350 7.47 19.57 -36.72
N ALA A 351 8.25 20.66 -36.69
CA ALA A 351 8.38 21.50 -35.52
C ALA A 351 7.02 22.06 -35.07
N THR A 352 6.21 22.54 -36.01
CA THR A 352 4.86 23.06 -35.73
C THR A 352 3.94 21.98 -35.17
N ARG A 353 3.95 20.78 -35.77
CA ARG A 353 3.17 19.63 -35.31
C ARG A 353 3.50 19.27 -33.87
N TYR A 354 4.78 19.11 -33.54
CA TYR A 354 5.19 18.71 -32.19
C TYR A 354 4.97 19.80 -31.14
N ARG A 355 5.12 21.08 -31.51
CA ARG A 355 4.72 22.20 -30.62
C ARG A 355 3.23 22.18 -30.31
N LYS A 356 2.37 21.86 -31.28
CA LYS A 356 0.92 21.74 -31.06
C LYS A 356 0.61 20.61 -30.06
N ILE A 357 1.25 19.45 -30.21
CA ILE A 357 1.12 18.32 -29.26
C ILE A 357 1.58 18.74 -27.85
N ARG A 358 2.74 19.41 -27.76
CA ARG A 358 3.26 19.91 -26.48
C ARG A 358 2.31 20.90 -25.83
N ALA A 359 1.79 21.87 -26.59
CA ALA A 359 0.86 22.88 -26.09
C ALA A 359 -0.43 22.25 -25.57
N ALA A 360 -0.96 21.23 -26.25
CA ALA A 360 -2.12 20.47 -25.75
C ALA A 360 -1.81 19.77 -24.42
N SER A 361 -0.65 19.10 -24.29
CA SER A 361 -0.24 18.46 -23.05
C SER A 361 -0.04 19.46 -21.89
N GLU A 362 0.57 20.62 -22.16
CA GLU A 362 0.74 21.72 -21.19
C GLU A 362 -0.62 22.30 -20.75
N ARG A 363 -1.56 22.50 -21.69
CA ARG A 363 -2.91 22.96 -21.39
C ARG A 363 -3.63 22.02 -20.42
N ILE A 364 -3.65 20.71 -20.68
CA ILE A 364 -4.30 19.73 -19.79
C ILE A 364 -3.66 19.79 -18.39
N ARG A 365 -2.32 19.91 -18.31
CA ARG A 365 -1.62 20.05 -17.02
C ARG A 365 -1.97 21.37 -16.31
N ASP A 366 -2.12 22.48 -17.01
CA ASP A 366 -2.38 23.75 -16.34
C ASP A 366 -3.85 23.87 -15.92
N THR A 367 -4.78 23.34 -16.71
CA THR A 367 -6.20 23.18 -16.33
C THR A 367 -6.35 22.28 -15.10
N SER A 368 -5.60 21.18 -15.01
CA SER A 368 -5.65 20.26 -13.85
C SER A 368 -5.42 20.94 -12.50
N LYS A 369 -4.51 21.93 -12.45
CA LYS A 369 -4.10 22.59 -11.21
C LYS A 369 -5.15 23.57 -10.66
N ARG A 370 -6.07 24.03 -11.50
CA ARG A 370 -6.98 25.15 -11.21
C ARG A 370 -8.41 24.72 -10.91
N LYS A 371 -8.72 23.42 -10.93
CA LYS A 371 -10.10 22.96 -10.73
C LYS A 371 -10.49 22.95 -9.25
N PRO A 372 -11.46 23.77 -8.83
CA PRO A 372 -12.11 23.58 -7.55
C PRO A 372 -12.88 22.26 -7.60
N LEU A 373 -12.93 21.57 -6.46
CA LEU A 373 -13.56 20.27 -6.33
C LEU A 373 -14.74 20.45 -5.39
N VAL A 374 -15.93 20.50 -5.98
CA VAL A 374 -17.17 20.90 -5.32
C VAL A 374 -18.18 19.77 -5.49
N VAL A 375 -18.85 19.42 -4.39
CA VAL A 375 -19.92 18.40 -4.33
C VAL A 375 -21.15 19.10 -3.75
N ASP A 376 -22.24 19.14 -4.51
CA ASP A 376 -23.48 19.88 -4.19
C ASP A 376 -23.25 21.34 -3.73
N GLY A 377 -22.38 22.07 -4.43
CA GLY A 377 -22.08 23.47 -4.11
C GLY A 377 -21.16 23.71 -2.90
N LEU A 378 -20.71 22.65 -2.20
CA LEU A 378 -19.71 22.75 -1.13
C LEU A 378 -18.37 22.17 -1.55
N GLU A 379 -17.26 22.74 -1.06
CA GLU A 379 -15.94 22.15 -1.31
C GLU A 379 -15.86 20.71 -0.80
N LEU A 380 -15.18 19.82 -1.52
CA LEU A 380 -15.01 18.41 -1.11
C LEU A 380 -14.50 18.30 0.32
N LYS A 381 -13.64 19.21 0.77
CA LYS A 381 -13.10 19.20 2.15
C LYS A 381 -14.18 19.36 3.23
N MET A 382 -15.33 19.94 2.91
CA MET A 382 -16.42 20.18 3.84
C MET A 382 -17.42 19.00 3.91
N LYS A 383 -17.48 18.17 2.87
CA LYS A 383 -18.43 17.04 2.76
C LYS A 383 -17.76 15.67 2.72
N GLY A 384 -16.51 15.62 2.28
CA GLY A 384 -15.76 14.39 2.08
C GLY A 384 -15.24 13.81 3.38
N SER A 385 -15.10 12.49 3.40
CA SER A 385 -14.25 11.79 4.36
C SER A 385 -12.79 12.22 4.21
N PHE A 386 -11.98 11.97 5.24
CA PHE A 386 -10.53 12.09 5.20
C PHE A 386 -9.94 11.26 4.04
N VAL A 387 -10.45 10.04 3.83
CA VAL A 387 -10.07 9.17 2.72
C VAL A 387 -10.39 9.81 1.37
N ALA A 388 -11.63 10.28 1.18
CA ALA A 388 -12.08 10.90 -0.08
C ALA A 388 -11.32 12.21 -0.35
N ALA A 389 -11.13 13.04 0.67
CA ALA A 389 -10.41 14.31 0.58
C ALA A 389 -8.94 14.13 0.19
N ALA A 390 -8.32 13.00 0.56
CA ALA A 390 -6.94 12.67 0.16
C ALA A 390 -6.86 12.09 -1.26
N THR A 391 -7.79 11.19 -1.62
CA THR A 391 -7.70 10.38 -2.84
C THR A 391 -8.36 11.02 -4.05
N ILE A 392 -9.57 11.57 -3.92
CA ILE A 392 -10.34 12.13 -5.04
C ILE A 392 -9.58 13.26 -5.75
N PRO A 393 -9.02 14.27 -5.06
CA PRO A 393 -8.30 15.34 -5.76
C PRO A 393 -7.10 14.87 -6.55
N SER A 394 -6.47 13.76 -6.14
CA SER A 394 -5.30 13.19 -6.83
C SER A 394 -5.65 12.64 -8.22
N VAL A 395 -6.88 12.13 -8.39
CA VAL A 395 -7.40 11.56 -9.64
C VAL A 395 -8.18 12.61 -10.44
N TYR A 396 -9.12 13.29 -9.79
CA TYR A 396 -10.05 14.26 -10.42
C TYR A 396 -9.31 15.37 -11.18
N ARG A 397 -8.17 15.81 -10.64
CA ARG A 397 -7.38 16.85 -11.31
C ARG A 397 -6.73 16.33 -12.59
N GLN A 398 -6.45 15.05 -12.74
CA GLN A 398 -5.67 14.54 -13.88
C GLN A 398 -6.41 14.57 -15.22
N VAL A 399 -7.73 14.69 -15.21
CA VAL A 399 -8.58 14.64 -16.42
C VAL A 399 -9.11 16.03 -16.81
N GLU A 400 -9.29 16.26 -18.11
CA GLU A 400 -9.78 17.54 -18.64
C GLU A 400 -11.26 17.78 -18.37
N ASP A 401 -12.06 16.72 -18.34
CA ASP A 401 -13.49 16.77 -17.99
C ASP A 401 -13.80 15.66 -16.98
N PRO A 402 -13.58 15.90 -15.68
CA PRO A 402 -13.88 14.91 -14.66
C PRO A 402 -15.39 14.69 -14.56
N PRO A 403 -15.82 13.45 -14.26
CA PRO A 403 -17.22 13.19 -13.96
C PRO A 403 -17.64 13.99 -12.72
N GLU A 404 -18.91 14.38 -12.70
CA GLU A 404 -19.52 14.95 -11.50
C GLU A 404 -19.45 13.94 -10.35
N ILE A 405 -19.05 14.42 -9.17
CA ILE A 405 -19.00 13.61 -7.96
C ILE A 405 -20.24 13.95 -7.15
N LEU A 406 -21.06 12.94 -6.90
CA LEU A 406 -22.28 13.07 -6.13
C LEU A 406 -22.02 12.76 -4.66
N ASP A 407 -22.87 13.25 -3.76
CA ASP A 407 -22.73 12.99 -2.31
C ASP A 407 -22.71 11.48 -1.98
N LYS A 408 -23.49 10.69 -2.73
CA LYS A 408 -23.51 9.22 -2.62
C LYS A 408 -22.16 8.56 -2.92
N ASP A 409 -21.33 9.17 -3.77
CA ASP A 409 -20.02 8.63 -4.14
C ASP A 409 -19.01 8.82 -2.99
N LEU A 410 -19.33 9.68 -2.01
CA LEU A 410 -18.54 9.90 -0.80
C LEU A 410 -18.89 8.93 0.33
N GLU A 411 -20.06 8.26 0.25
CA GLU A 411 -20.56 7.36 1.30
C GLU A 411 -19.57 6.25 1.67
N PRO A 412 -18.94 5.52 0.72
CA PRO A 412 -17.99 4.46 1.08
C PRO A 412 -16.80 4.99 1.89
N GLY A 413 -16.30 6.18 1.53
CA GLY A 413 -15.23 6.83 2.28
C GLY A 413 -15.68 7.27 3.67
N ARG A 414 -16.91 7.77 3.82
CA ARG A 414 -17.47 8.15 5.13
C ARG A 414 -17.66 6.93 6.04
N MET A 415 -18.10 5.80 5.49
CA MET A 415 -18.22 4.54 6.24
C MET A 415 -16.86 4.09 6.80
N ILE A 416 -15.79 4.19 6.01
CA ILE A 416 -14.42 3.88 6.44
C ILE A 416 -14.00 4.79 7.60
N ASP A 417 -14.22 6.10 7.47
CA ASP A 417 -13.89 7.06 8.53
C ASP A 417 -14.67 6.81 9.82
N HIS A 418 -15.96 6.47 9.72
CA HIS A 418 -16.79 6.14 10.89
C HIS A 418 -16.31 4.88 11.60
N GLU A 419 -15.87 3.86 10.87
CA GLU A 419 -15.29 2.65 11.46
C GLU A 419 -13.94 2.93 12.14
N LEU A 420 -13.07 3.71 11.49
CA LEU A 420 -11.82 4.18 12.07
C LEU A 420 -12.06 4.95 13.36
N LEU A 421 -13.01 5.89 13.36
CA LEU A 421 -13.38 6.65 14.55
C LEU A 421 -13.93 5.75 15.65
N SER A 422 -14.81 4.80 15.29
CA SER A 422 -15.39 3.85 16.24
C SER A 422 -14.31 3.01 16.92
N MET A 423 -13.29 2.59 16.16
CA MET A 423 -12.15 1.86 16.69
C MET A 423 -11.31 2.71 17.65
N VAL A 424 -10.99 3.96 17.28
CA VAL A 424 -10.26 4.89 18.15
C VAL A 424 -11.02 5.17 19.44
N CYS A 425 -12.34 5.41 19.34
CA CYS A 425 -13.22 5.59 20.50
C CYS A 425 -13.26 4.35 21.39
N ALA A 426 -13.32 3.15 20.82
CA ALA A 426 -13.29 1.91 21.58
C ALA A 426 -11.96 1.74 22.34
N ILE A 427 -10.82 1.97 21.68
CA ILE A 427 -9.50 1.94 22.32
C ILE A 427 -9.43 2.96 23.47
N ALA A 428 -9.86 4.20 23.22
CA ALA A 428 -9.87 5.25 24.23
C ALA A 428 -10.77 4.89 25.43
N PHE A 429 -11.95 4.33 25.17
CA PHE A 429 -12.88 3.88 26.21
C PHE A 429 -12.26 2.80 27.09
N PHE A 430 -11.68 1.74 26.51
CA PHE A 430 -11.05 0.67 27.28
C PHE A 430 -9.81 1.14 28.04
N PHE A 431 -9.06 2.08 27.47
CA PHE A 431 -7.92 2.70 28.13
C PHE A 431 -8.35 3.51 29.37
N LEU A 432 -9.37 4.36 29.21
CA LEU A 432 -9.95 5.11 30.32
C LEU A 432 -10.54 4.19 31.39
N LEU A 433 -11.26 3.15 30.99
CA LEU A 433 -11.79 2.13 31.91
C LEU A 433 -10.68 1.50 32.74
N GLY A 434 -9.55 1.13 32.11
CA GLY A 434 -8.39 0.58 32.81
C GLY A 434 -7.80 1.56 33.83
N ILE A 435 -7.69 2.84 33.48
CA ILE A 435 -7.25 3.91 34.40
C ILE A 435 -8.22 4.02 35.59
N PHE A 436 -9.52 4.11 35.34
CA PHE A 436 -10.53 4.23 36.40
C PHE A 436 -10.52 3.03 37.35
N LEU A 437 -10.40 1.82 36.84
CA LEU A 437 -10.31 0.60 37.66
C LEU A 437 -9.05 0.59 38.52
N THR A 438 -7.92 1.04 37.96
CA THR A 438 -6.65 1.14 38.68
C THR A 438 -6.72 2.19 39.80
N LEU A 439 -7.30 3.36 39.52
CA LEU A 439 -7.50 4.42 40.50
C LEU A 439 -8.48 4.01 41.60
N ALA A 440 -9.59 3.33 41.25
CA ALA A 440 -10.55 2.83 42.23
C ALA A 440 -9.94 1.76 43.14
N TRP A 441 -9.02 0.94 42.61
CA TRP A 441 -8.24 0.01 43.40
C TRP A 441 -7.26 0.75 44.33
N ALA A 442 -6.45 1.67 43.79
CA ALA A 442 -5.46 2.43 44.53
C ALA A 442 -6.05 3.44 45.55
N TYR A 443 -7.31 3.83 45.43
CA TYR A 443 -8.01 4.64 46.44
C TYR A 443 -8.50 3.79 47.62
N ARG A 444 -8.79 2.51 47.37
CA ARG A 444 -9.38 1.61 48.38
C ARG A 444 -8.32 0.91 49.24
N PHE A 445 -7.10 0.79 48.74
CA PHE A 445 -5.92 0.24 49.39
C PHE A 445 -4.91 1.34 49.62
#